data_AF-A0AAW4YTY4-F1
#
_entry.id   AF-A0AAW4YTY4-F1
#
_cell.length_a   1.000
_cell.length_b   1.000
_cell.length_c   1.000
_cell.angle_alpha   90.00
_cell.angle_beta   90.00
_cell.angle_gamma   90.00
#
_symmetry.space_group_name_H-M   'P 1'
#
loop_
_entity.id
_entity.type
_entity.pdbx_description
1 polymer ?
#
loop_
_entity_poly.entity_id
_entity_poly.type
_entity_poly.pdbx_seq_one_letter_code
_entity_poly.pdbx_strand_id
1 'polypeptide(L)'
;MMTRYASILDTIGRTPLVRLARLAPPTVNVHVKVEAFNPMGSVKDRMALAVIEAAERSGDLRPGQTVIEATSGNTGIGLAMVCARKGYPLVVTMAESFSLERRRLLRFLGARVVLTPAAEKGSGMLAKAIELAEKHGYFLCRQFENEANAEVHSRTTAREILDDMQGEPIHAWVSGFGTGGTLKGVSRVLKAADPRIRIVVAEPDNAPLLGSGEAQPAGVSHPRFRPHLMQGWSPDFISPLTQQAVAAGMVDDVVPVAGDEALRLARELARKEGIFVGISAGATLAAALEVARRAPAGSHIVCMLPDTGERYQSTPLFEGIEDEMNEEELALSRSTPGCRFDVPAPRPAAVAAAAAVQPVATAYDVEAERCLEACLAQAPVVMFSLAWCEFCWAARKLFARLGVDYLSVDLDSPVYQADDMGVRLRPVLARRCGAPTIPQIFIGGEPLGGCSELFEAWHDGSLGRRLAACGVAFDAEAIIDTGLLLPAWLHPRSATA
;
A
#
# COMPACT_ATOMS: atom_id res chain seq x y z
N MET A 1 -27.91 8.47 -8.45
CA MET A 1 -26.44 8.52 -8.33
C MET A 1 -26.02 9.94 -7.98
N MET A 2 -25.32 10.15 -6.87
CA MET A 2 -24.56 11.39 -6.68
C MET A 2 -23.37 11.33 -7.64
N THR A 3 -23.40 12.11 -8.72
CA THR A 3 -22.40 12.06 -9.78
C THR A 3 -21.07 12.72 -9.38
N ARG A 4 -21.02 13.43 -8.24
CA ARG A 4 -19.80 14.06 -7.68
C ARG A 4 -19.83 14.01 -6.15
N TYR A 5 -18.69 13.69 -5.53
CA TYR A 5 -18.47 13.71 -4.08
C TYR A 5 -17.72 15.00 -3.69
N ALA A 6 -18.02 15.57 -2.52
CA ALA A 6 -17.36 16.78 -2.02
C ALA A 6 -16.06 16.47 -1.25
N SER A 7 -15.97 15.26 -0.71
CA SER A 7 -14.84 14.76 0.04
C SER A 7 -14.59 13.29 -0.28
N ILE A 8 -13.32 12.87 -0.21
CA ILE A 8 -12.98 11.43 -0.22
C ILE A 8 -13.64 10.67 0.94
N LEU A 9 -13.93 11.36 2.05
CA LEU A 9 -14.61 10.75 3.20
C LEU A 9 -16.06 10.38 2.88
N ASP A 10 -16.68 11.04 1.90
CA ASP A 10 -18.05 10.76 1.49
C ASP A 10 -18.16 9.42 0.72
N THR A 11 -17.03 8.86 0.29
CA THR A 11 -16.95 7.56 -0.39
C THR A 11 -16.71 6.40 0.58
N ILE A 12 -16.62 6.67 1.90
CA ILE A 12 -16.52 5.62 2.93
C ILE A 12 -17.87 4.92 3.07
N GLY A 13 -17.85 3.59 3.10
CA GLY A 13 -19.03 2.75 3.16
C GLY A 13 -19.73 2.55 1.83
N ARG A 14 -20.99 2.06 1.88
CA ARG A 14 -21.74 1.57 0.70
C ARG A 14 -20.91 0.60 -0.14
N THR A 15 -20.22 -0.31 0.56
CA THR A 15 -19.36 -1.33 -0.06
C THR A 15 -20.22 -2.43 -0.69
N PRO A 16 -19.76 -3.09 -1.77
CA PRO A 16 -20.59 -4.06 -2.45
C PRO A 16 -20.77 -5.35 -1.62
N LEU A 17 -21.96 -5.93 -1.72
CA LEU A 17 -22.26 -7.30 -1.30
C LEU A 17 -22.25 -8.19 -2.55
N VAL A 18 -21.36 -9.18 -2.61
CA VAL A 18 -21.15 -10.01 -3.81
C VAL A 18 -21.43 -11.47 -3.51
N ARG A 19 -22.24 -12.13 -4.34
CA ARG A 19 -22.49 -13.57 -4.24
C ARG A 19 -21.30 -14.35 -4.80
N LEU A 20 -20.84 -15.36 -4.07
CA LEU A 20 -19.82 -16.29 -4.53
C LEU A 20 -20.41 -17.27 -5.56
N ALA A 21 -19.66 -17.53 -6.63
CA ALA A 21 -20.12 -18.39 -7.73
C ALA A 21 -19.51 -19.79 -7.68
N ARG A 22 -18.27 -19.94 -7.20
CA ARG A 22 -17.47 -21.18 -7.30
C ARG A 22 -17.10 -21.80 -5.96
N LEU A 23 -16.89 -20.98 -4.94
CA LEU A 23 -16.39 -21.44 -3.63
C LEU A 23 -17.50 -21.91 -2.68
N ALA A 24 -18.72 -21.42 -2.87
CA ALA A 24 -19.87 -21.82 -2.06
C ALA A 24 -20.40 -23.20 -2.47
N PRO A 25 -20.97 -24.00 -1.53
CA PRO A 25 -21.77 -25.15 -1.89
C PRO A 25 -22.92 -24.76 -2.84
N PRO A 26 -23.22 -25.55 -3.89
CA PRO A 26 -24.18 -25.14 -4.93
C PRO A 26 -25.62 -24.98 -4.42
N THR A 27 -25.93 -25.55 -3.25
CA THR A 27 -27.25 -25.50 -2.62
C THR A 27 -27.44 -24.32 -1.68
N VAL A 28 -26.41 -23.50 -1.43
CA VAL A 28 -26.44 -22.41 -0.43
C VAL A 28 -25.92 -21.12 -1.06
N ASN A 29 -26.52 -19.99 -0.70
CA ASN A 29 -26.12 -18.67 -1.16
C ASN A 29 -25.13 -18.06 -0.15
N VAL A 30 -23.85 -17.95 -0.52
CA VAL A 30 -22.86 -17.23 0.28
C VAL A 30 -22.57 -15.89 -0.36
N HIS A 31 -22.80 -14.82 0.39
CA HIS A 31 -22.53 -13.44 0.01
C HIS A 31 -21.38 -12.88 0.83
N VAL A 32 -20.55 -12.05 0.21
CA VAL A 32 -19.37 -11.45 0.82
C VAL A 32 -19.48 -9.93 0.81
N LYS A 33 -19.35 -9.28 1.98
CA LYS A 33 -19.34 -7.81 2.11
C LYS A 33 -17.90 -7.32 1.94
N VAL A 34 -17.59 -6.73 0.78
CA VAL A 34 -16.21 -6.46 0.36
C VAL A 34 -15.75 -5.08 0.81
N GLU A 35 -15.19 -5.00 2.03
CA GLU A 35 -14.77 -3.74 2.63
C GLU A 35 -13.49 -3.15 2.01
N ALA A 36 -12.84 -3.90 1.11
CA ALA A 36 -11.74 -3.41 0.28
C ALA A 36 -12.13 -2.26 -0.67
N PHE A 37 -13.43 -1.99 -0.86
CA PHE A 37 -13.92 -0.85 -1.67
C PHE A 37 -14.00 0.48 -0.91
N ASN A 38 -13.72 0.50 0.39
CA ASN A 38 -13.48 1.76 1.08
C ASN A 38 -12.24 2.46 0.46
N PRO A 39 -12.13 3.80 0.53
CA PRO A 39 -11.10 4.56 -0.19
C PRO A 39 -9.66 4.17 0.19
N MET A 40 -9.41 3.78 1.44
CA MET A 40 -8.14 3.21 1.89
C MET A 40 -8.24 1.69 2.06
N GLY A 41 -9.06 1.01 1.27
CA GLY A 41 -9.00 -0.43 1.07
C GLY A 41 -9.35 -1.30 2.28
N SER A 42 -10.05 -0.78 3.29
CA SER A 42 -10.43 -1.58 4.45
C SER A 42 -11.63 -1.08 5.23
N VAL A 43 -12.22 -1.96 6.04
CA VAL A 43 -13.31 -1.69 6.99
C VAL A 43 -12.99 -0.59 8.01
N LYS A 44 -11.71 -0.31 8.26
CA LYS A 44 -11.28 0.64 9.30
C LYS A 44 -11.52 2.09 8.93
N ASP A 45 -11.74 2.40 7.66
CA ASP A 45 -12.09 3.75 7.20
C ASP A 45 -13.39 4.24 7.88
N ARG A 46 -14.36 3.33 8.05
CA ARG A 46 -15.62 3.60 8.76
C ARG A 46 -15.38 4.03 10.19
N MET A 47 -14.58 3.26 10.92
CA MET A 47 -14.26 3.54 12.32
C MET A 47 -13.46 4.83 12.46
N ALA A 48 -12.44 5.02 11.61
CA ALA A 48 -11.59 6.20 11.63
C ALA A 48 -12.42 7.49 11.46
N LEU A 49 -13.31 7.53 10.46
CA LEU A 49 -14.19 8.69 10.26
C LEU A 49 -15.11 8.89 11.46
N ALA A 50 -15.77 7.82 11.92
CA ALA A 50 -16.77 7.91 12.97
C ALA A 50 -16.20 8.36 14.32
N VAL A 51 -15.02 7.88 14.70
CA VAL A 51 -14.35 8.26 15.95
C VAL A 51 -13.94 9.73 15.91
N ILE A 52 -13.36 10.19 14.79
CA ILE A 52 -12.96 11.61 14.63
C ILE A 52 -14.19 12.52 14.66
N GLU A 53 -15.23 12.21 13.89
CA GLU A 53 -16.44 13.04 13.88
C GLU A 53 -17.21 13.02 15.21
N ALA A 54 -17.17 11.90 15.94
CA ALA A 54 -17.74 11.85 17.28
C ALA A 54 -17.00 12.77 18.24
N ALA A 55 -15.66 12.76 18.20
CA ALA A 55 -14.82 13.62 19.03
C ALA A 55 -14.92 15.11 18.65
N GLU A 56 -15.08 15.42 17.35
CA GLU A 56 -15.40 16.78 16.88
C GLU A 56 -16.74 17.25 17.46
N ARG A 57 -17.79 16.41 17.43
CA ARG A 57 -19.12 16.74 17.93
C ARG A 57 -19.18 16.90 19.44
N SER A 58 -18.44 16.08 20.20
CA SER A 58 -18.38 16.19 21.66
C SER A 58 -17.49 17.34 22.14
N GLY A 59 -16.58 17.81 21.28
CA GLY A 59 -15.57 18.81 21.63
C GLY A 59 -14.28 18.21 22.23
N ASP A 60 -14.18 16.88 22.30
CA ASP A 60 -12.98 16.18 22.78
C ASP A 60 -11.79 16.36 21.85
N LEU A 61 -12.04 16.54 20.54
CA LEU A 61 -11.04 16.84 19.53
C LEU A 61 -11.19 18.28 19.02
N ARG A 62 -10.19 19.12 19.29
CA ARG A 62 -10.14 20.52 18.87
C ARG A 62 -9.45 20.67 17.51
N PRO A 63 -9.82 21.67 16.67
CA PRO A 63 -9.14 21.92 15.40
C PRO A 63 -7.62 21.98 15.55
N GLY A 64 -6.90 21.23 14.70
CA GLY A 64 -5.42 21.15 14.73
C GLY A 64 -4.81 20.32 15.87
N GLN A 65 -5.62 19.80 16.81
CA GLN A 65 -5.13 18.89 17.86
C GLN A 65 -4.63 17.58 17.24
N THR A 66 -3.50 17.09 17.73
CA THR A 66 -2.93 15.82 17.24
C THR A 66 -3.78 14.65 17.69
N VAL A 67 -4.06 13.75 16.75
CA VAL A 67 -4.67 12.44 16.97
C VAL A 67 -3.56 11.41 17.21
N ILE A 68 -3.77 10.49 18.14
CA ILE A 68 -2.87 9.38 18.40
C ILE A 68 -3.63 8.05 18.53
N GLU A 69 -3.04 6.97 18.04
CA GLU A 69 -3.56 5.61 18.23
C GLU A 69 -2.44 4.56 18.19
N ALA A 70 -2.61 3.50 18.98
CA ALA A 70 -1.78 2.31 18.94
C ALA A 70 -2.34 1.32 17.92
N THR A 71 -1.65 1.17 16.80
CA THR A 71 -2.11 0.30 15.72
C THR A 71 -0.99 -0.06 14.76
N SER A 72 -1.04 -1.29 14.28
CA SER A 72 -0.07 -1.85 13.34
C SER A 72 -0.59 -2.01 11.91
N GLY A 73 -1.82 -1.56 11.64
CA GLY A 73 -2.49 -1.91 10.39
C GLY A 73 -3.54 -0.89 9.95
N ASN A 74 -4.71 -1.41 9.56
CA ASN A 74 -5.72 -0.66 8.84
C ASN A 74 -6.28 0.56 9.59
N THR A 75 -6.34 0.53 10.92
CA THR A 75 -6.79 1.69 11.72
C THR A 75 -5.90 2.91 11.49
N GLY A 76 -4.58 2.73 11.51
CA GLY A 76 -3.66 3.85 11.31
C GLY A 76 -3.78 4.44 9.92
N ILE A 77 -4.00 3.59 8.91
CA ILE A 77 -4.13 4.02 7.51
C ILE A 77 -5.46 4.77 7.29
N GLY A 78 -6.56 4.27 7.83
CA GLY A 78 -7.86 4.97 7.79
C GLY A 78 -7.80 6.31 8.53
N LEU A 79 -7.19 6.34 9.72
CA LEU A 79 -6.96 7.58 10.47
C LEU A 79 -6.08 8.56 9.68
N ALA A 80 -5.04 8.08 9.00
CA ALA A 80 -4.14 8.95 8.23
C ALA A 80 -4.90 9.70 7.13
N MET A 81 -5.76 9.01 6.38
CA MET A 81 -6.63 9.65 5.39
C MET A 81 -7.58 10.67 6.02
N VAL A 82 -8.29 10.27 7.09
CA VAL A 82 -9.28 11.14 7.75
C VAL A 82 -8.61 12.39 8.33
N CYS A 83 -7.48 12.22 9.00
CA CYS A 83 -6.70 13.30 9.59
C CYS A 83 -6.13 14.23 8.51
N ALA A 84 -5.57 13.69 7.42
CA ALA A 84 -5.08 14.49 6.30
C ALA A 84 -6.21 15.32 5.66
N ARG A 85 -7.40 14.76 5.49
CA ARG A 85 -8.55 15.47 4.90
C ARG A 85 -9.16 16.52 5.86
N LYS A 86 -9.17 16.25 7.16
CA LYS A 86 -9.77 17.14 8.18
C LYS A 86 -8.77 18.12 8.83
N GLY A 87 -7.48 18.02 8.51
CA GLY A 87 -6.44 18.94 9.01
C GLY A 87 -5.92 18.61 10.41
N TYR A 88 -5.90 17.32 10.78
CA TYR A 88 -5.32 16.86 12.05
C TYR A 88 -3.94 16.24 11.83
N PRO A 89 -2.93 16.54 12.67
CA PRO A 89 -1.71 15.74 12.74
C PRO A 89 -2.02 14.35 13.30
N LEU A 90 -1.37 13.31 12.77
CA LEU A 90 -1.52 11.94 13.26
C LEU A 90 -0.19 11.38 13.77
N VAL A 91 -0.24 10.75 14.95
CA VAL A 91 0.82 9.91 15.50
C VAL A 91 0.31 8.47 15.61
N VAL A 92 1.08 7.51 15.11
CA VAL A 92 0.78 6.08 15.25
C VAL A 92 1.91 5.42 16.04
N THR A 93 1.57 4.72 17.12
CA THR A 93 2.51 3.83 17.81
C THR A 93 2.35 2.40 17.30
N MET A 94 3.47 1.74 16.97
CA MET A 94 3.47 0.34 16.50
C MET A 94 4.74 -0.39 16.89
N ALA A 95 4.67 -1.71 17.05
CA ALA A 95 5.86 -2.51 17.30
C ALA A 95 6.81 -2.56 16.09
N GLU A 96 8.12 -2.65 16.35
CA GLU A 96 9.16 -2.73 15.31
C GLU A 96 9.18 -4.05 14.51
N SER A 97 8.30 -5.00 14.80
CA SER A 97 8.16 -6.25 14.03
C SER A 97 7.21 -6.10 12.83
N PHE A 98 6.42 -5.03 12.75
CA PHE A 98 5.47 -4.84 11.64
C PHE A 98 6.14 -4.37 10.34
N SER A 99 5.58 -4.73 9.19
CA SER A 99 6.24 -4.62 7.89
C SER A 99 6.70 -3.19 7.51
N LEU A 100 7.80 -3.10 6.77
CA LEU A 100 8.42 -1.82 6.38
C LEU A 100 7.49 -1.01 5.47
N GLU A 101 6.74 -1.68 4.61
CA GLU A 101 5.77 -1.14 3.66
C GLU A 101 4.68 -0.37 4.40
N ARG A 102 4.17 -0.91 5.52
CA ARG A 102 3.15 -0.24 6.34
C ARG A 102 3.68 1.04 6.97
N ARG A 103 4.92 1.02 7.47
CA ARG A 103 5.56 2.21 8.03
C ARG A 103 5.78 3.29 6.96
N ARG A 104 6.20 2.88 5.76
CA ARG A 104 6.39 3.78 4.61
C ARG A 104 5.06 4.38 4.17
N LEU A 105 4.01 3.56 4.05
CA LEU A 105 2.67 4.02 3.67
C LEU A 105 2.11 5.05 4.67
N LEU A 106 2.20 4.78 5.97
CA LEU A 106 1.73 5.74 6.99
C LEU A 106 2.46 7.07 6.91
N ARG A 107 3.80 7.04 6.75
CA ARG A 107 4.59 8.27 6.58
C ARG A 107 4.27 9.00 5.28
N PHE A 108 4.06 8.26 4.19
CA PHE A 108 3.63 8.81 2.91
C PHE A 108 2.29 9.55 3.03
N LEU A 109 1.37 9.02 3.83
CA LEU A 109 0.08 9.66 4.15
C LEU A 109 0.19 10.79 5.19
N GLY A 110 1.41 11.20 5.58
CA GLY A 110 1.65 12.31 6.50
C GLY A 110 1.60 11.97 7.99
N ALA A 111 1.46 10.69 8.36
CA ALA A 111 1.46 10.27 9.76
C ALA A 111 2.90 10.17 10.32
N ARG A 112 3.07 10.53 11.59
CA ARG A 112 4.29 10.25 12.35
C ARG A 112 4.20 8.84 12.92
N VAL A 113 5.25 8.05 12.72
CA VAL A 113 5.31 6.66 13.21
C VAL A 113 6.33 6.55 14.34
N VAL A 114 5.86 6.17 15.53
CA VAL A 114 6.68 5.90 16.72
C VAL A 114 6.76 4.39 16.91
N LEU A 115 7.97 3.85 16.90
CA LEU A 115 8.20 2.41 17.06
C LEU A 115 8.37 2.04 18.54
N THR A 116 7.84 0.88 18.94
CA THR A 116 8.03 0.26 20.26
C THR A 116 8.74 -1.09 20.13
N PRO A 117 9.43 -1.57 21.19
CA PRO A 117 10.09 -2.87 21.17
C PRO A 117 9.11 -4.02 20.89
N ALA A 118 9.51 -4.98 20.05
CA ALA A 118 8.64 -6.11 19.67
C ALA A 118 8.23 -7.00 20.87
N ALA A 119 9.10 -7.12 21.88
CA ALA A 119 8.85 -7.90 23.08
C ALA A 119 7.66 -7.40 23.91
N GLU A 120 7.31 -6.12 23.80
CA GLU A 120 6.20 -5.50 24.54
C GLU A 120 4.83 -5.65 23.85
N LYS A 121 4.81 -6.18 22.62
CA LYS A 121 3.59 -6.52 21.86
C LYS A 121 2.61 -5.35 21.76
N GLY A 122 1.31 -5.63 21.65
CA GLY A 122 0.25 -4.62 21.56
C GLY A 122 0.14 -3.75 22.80
N SER A 123 0.37 -4.32 23.99
CA SER A 123 0.34 -3.60 25.27
C SER A 123 1.37 -2.48 25.35
N GLY A 124 2.60 -2.70 24.87
CA GLY A 124 3.63 -1.65 24.79
C GLY A 124 3.25 -0.51 23.83
N MET A 125 2.65 -0.85 22.68
CA MET A 125 2.16 0.17 21.75
C MET A 125 1.11 1.08 22.41
N LEU A 126 0.16 0.48 23.14
CA LEU A 126 -0.91 1.20 23.84
C LEU A 126 -0.36 2.04 24.99
N ALA A 127 0.51 1.47 25.82
CA ALA A 127 1.17 2.20 26.90
C ALA A 127 1.91 3.44 26.36
N LYS A 128 2.63 3.29 25.25
CA LYS A 128 3.32 4.42 24.61
C LYS A 128 2.36 5.47 24.05
N ALA A 129 1.23 5.04 23.48
CA ALA A 129 0.21 5.97 22.97
C ALA A 129 -0.43 6.79 24.11
N ILE A 130 -0.70 6.14 25.25
CA ILE A 130 -1.24 6.79 26.46
C ILE A 130 -0.23 7.80 27.01
N GLU A 131 1.03 7.42 27.20
CA GLU A 131 2.09 8.30 27.70
C GLU A 131 2.24 9.56 26.82
N LEU A 132 2.25 9.38 25.50
CA LEU A 132 2.33 10.49 24.55
C LEU A 132 1.07 11.36 24.55
N ALA A 133 -0.11 10.74 24.69
CA ALA A 133 -1.38 11.47 24.79
C ALA A 133 -1.43 12.35 26.04
N GLU A 134 -1.06 11.81 27.20
CA GLU A 134 -1.04 12.54 28.47
C GLU A 134 -0.01 13.67 28.46
N LYS A 135 1.21 13.39 27.99
CA LYS A 135 2.30 14.37 27.95
C LYS A 135 2.01 15.56 27.03
N HIS A 136 1.36 15.32 25.90
CA HIS A 136 1.18 16.34 24.86
C HIS A 136 -0.27 16.80 24.67
N GLY A 137 -1.22 16.26 25.43
CA GLY A 137 -2.65 16.55 25.27
C GLY A 137 -3.20 16.07 23.93
N TYR A 138 -2.67 14.96 23.38
CA TYR A 138 -3.19 14.40 22.12
C TYR A 138 -4.51 13.66 22.35
N PHE A 139 -5.34 13.62 21.31
CA PHE A 139 -6.58 12.85 21.33
C PHE A 139 -6.30 11.38 21.03
N LEU A 140 -6.44 10.52 22.04
CA LEU A 140 -6.33 9.07 21.88
C LEU A 140 -7.67 8.48 21.39
N CYS A 141 -7.67 7.84 20.22
CA CYS A 141 -8.90 7.35 19.57
C CYS A 141 -9.62 6.23 20.36
N ARG A 142 -8.87 5.40 21.08
CA ARG A 142 -9.38 4.31 21.94
C ARG A 142 -10.21 3.28 21.15
N GLN A 143 -9.69 2.81 20.01
CA GLN A 143 -10.44 1.95 19.07
C GLN A 143 -11.11 0.70 19.68
N PHE A 144 -10.60 0.17 20.80
CA PHE A 144 -11.11 -1.06 21.45
C PHE A 144 -12.32 -0.85 22.37
N GLU A 145 -12.59 0.40 22.78
CA GLU A 145 -13.63 0.74 23.76
C GLU A 145 -14.55 1.88 23.29
N ASN A 146 -14.13 2.68 22.31
CA ASN A 146 -14.90 3.81 21.81
C ASN A 146 -16.19 3.34 21.10
N GLU A 147 -17.35 3.70 21.65
CA GLU A 147 -18.66 3.27 21.12
C GLU A 147 -18.91 3.76 19.70
N ALA A 148 -18.30 4.88 19.27
CA ALA A 148 -18.42 5.37 17.89
C ALA A 148 -17.93 4.34 16.86
N ASN A 149 -17.01 3.46 17.24
CA ASN A 149 -16.57 2.32 16.42
C ASN A 149 -17.72 1.31 16.19
N ALA A 150 -18.45 0.93 17.23
CA ALA A 150 -19.58 0.01 17.06
C ALA A 150 -20.77 0.70 16.38
N GLU A 151 -21.06 1.94 16.76
CA GLU A 151 -22.22 2.67 16.28
C GLU A 151 -22.15 2.95 14.76
N VAL A 152 -20.96 3.19 14.20
CA VAL A 152 -20.85 3.33 12.74
C VAL A 152 -21.27 2.06 12.01
N HIS A 153 -20.95 0.89 12.54
CA HIS A 153 -21.36 -0.37 11.95
C HIS A 153 -22.87 -0.62 12.11
N SER A 154 -23.49 -0.16 13.20
CA SER A 154 -24.95 -0.17 13.34
C SER A 154 -25.64 0.73 12.32
N ARG A 155 -25.17 1.97 12.15
CA ARG A 155 -25.82 2.96 11.27
C ARG A 155 -25.51 2.78 9.78
N THR A 156 -24.37 2.16 9.42
CA THR A 156 -23.97 1.94 8.03
C THR A 156 -23.89 0.46 7.68
N THR A 157 -22.90 -0.28 8.18
CA THR A 157 -22.58 -1.62 7.67
C THR A 157 -23.75 -2.58 7.77
N ALA A 158 -24.45 -2.60 8.90
CA ALA A 158 -25.62 -3.44 9.11
C ALA A 158 -26.80 -3.03 8.21
N ARG A 159 -27.02 -1.72 8.03
CA ARG A 159 -28.07 -1.19 7.16
C ARG A 159 -27.81 -1.53 5.70
N GLU A 160 -26.58 -1.35 5.23
CA GLU A 160 -26.18 -1.74 3.89
C GLU A 160 -26.41 -3.25 3.66
N ILE A 161 -26.06 -4.12 4.62
CA ILE A 161 -26.33 -5.57 4.50
C ILE A 161 -27.83 -5.85 4.42
N LEU A 162 -28.64 -5.23 5.27
CA LEU A 162 -30.10 -5.41 5.25
C LEU A 162 -30.73 -4.89 3.96
N ASP A 163 -30.24 -3.75 3.47
CA ASP A 163 -30.71 -3.11 2.24
C ASP A 163 -30.35 -3.96 1.00
N ASP A 164 -29.11 -4.46 0.94
CA ASP A 164 -28.64 -5.32 -0.14
C ASP A 164 -29.34 -6.69 -0.16
N MET A 165 -29.79 -7.18 1.00
CA MET A 165 -30.53 -8.43 1.17
C MET A 165 -32.05 -8.26 1.16
N GLN A 166 -32.58 -7.09 0.78
CA GLN A 166 -34.03 -6.85 0.78
C GLN A 166 -34.77 -7.91 -0.04
N GLY A 167 -35.75 -8.56 0.60
CA GLY A 167 -36.53 -9.64 -0.01
C GLY A 167 -35.94 -11.05 0.17
N GLU A 168 -34.72 -11.17 0.70
CA GLU A 168 -34.06 -12.44 1.00
C GLU A 168 -33.78 -12.58 2.51
N PRO A 169 -34.06 -13.74 3.14
CA PRO A 169 -33.76 -13.95 4.55
C PRO A 169 -32.25 -14.11 4.78
N ILE A 170 -31.72 -13.51 5.85
CA ILE A 170 -30.35 -13.81 6.30
C ILE A 170 -30.44 -14.95 7.31
N HIS A 171 -29.74 -16.06 7.06
CA HIS A 171 -29.74 -17.21 7.99
C HIS A 171 -28.55 -17.16 8.94
N ALA A 172 -27.39 -16.72 8.43
CA ALA A 172 -26.21 -16.48 9.25
C ALA A 172 -25.41 -15.27 8.75
N TRP A 173 -24.82 -14.55 9.69
CA TRP A 173 -23.81 -13.53 9.44
C TRP A 173 -22.50 -13.92 10.12
N VAL A 174 -21.40 -13.87 9.37
CA VAL A 174 -20.09 -14.36 9.80
C VAL A 174 -19.05 -13.26 9.74
N SER A 175 -18.35 -13.05 10.86
CA SER A 175 -17.23 -12.11 10.95
C SER A 175 -16.24 -12.61 12.00
N GLY A 176 -14.97 -12.24 11.89
CA GLY A 176 -14.10 -12.29 13.06
C GLY A 176 -14.18 -11.02 13.89
N PHE A 177 -13.26 -10.87 14.83
CA PHE A 177 -13.16 -9.69 15.68
C PHE A 177 -11.71 -9.25 15.86
N GLY A 178 -11.53 -7.94 16.03
CA GLY A 178 -10.29 -7.35 16.52
C GLY A 178 -10.63 -6.32 17.59
N THR A 179 -11.09 -5.15 17.16
CA THR A 179 -11.61 -4.14 18.09
C THR A 179 -13.00 -4.48 18.65
N GLY A 180 -13.78 -5.32 17.95
CA GLY A 180 -15.15 -5.67 18.32
C GLY A 180 -16.22 -4.74 17.75
N GLY A 181 -15.85 -3.62 17.12
CA GLY A 181 -16.81 -2.65 16.58
C GLY A 181 -17.74 -3.23 15.52
N THR A 182 -17.20 -3.92 14.52
CA THR A 182 -18.01 -4.56 13.46
C THR A 182 -18.94 -5.62 14.04
N LEU A 183 -18.41 -6.49 14.91
CA LEU A 183 -19.19 -7.53 15.59
C LEU A 183 -20.34 -6.92 16.39
N LYS A 184 -20.05 -6.02 17.33
CA LYS A 184 -21.05 -5.41 18.19
C LYS A 184 -22.09 -4.63 17.38
N GLY A 185 -21.64 -3.79 16.45
CA GLY A 185 -22.49 -2.87 15.71
C GLY A 185 -23.43 -3.58 14.74
N VAL A 186 -22.93 -4.57 13.99
CA VAL A 186 -23.74 -5.33 13.04
C VAL A 186 -24.69 -6.27 13.77
N SER A 187 -24.21 -7.04 14.76
CA SER A 187 -25.05 -8.00 15.49
C SER A 187 -26.21 -7.33 16.20
N ARG A 188 -26.01 -6.14 16.80
CA ARG A 188 -27.08 -5.35 17.42
C ARG A 188 -28.25 -5.13 16.47
N VAL A 189 -27.97 -4.73 15.23
CA VAL A 189 -29.00 -4.36 14.25
C VAL A 189 -29.60 -5.59 13.58
N LEU A 190 -28.79 -6.60 13.25
CA LEU A 190 -29.31 -7.85 12.66
C LEU A 190 -30.22 -8.59 13.64
N LYS A 191 -29.81 -8.76 14.90
CA LYS A 191 -30.67 -9.40 15.92
C LYS A 191 -31.96 -8.62 16.20
N ALA A 192 -31.93 -7.29 16.11
CA ALA A 192 -33.12 -6.47 16.23
C ALA A 192 -34.06 -6.60 15.02
N ALA A 193 -33.52 -6.84 13.82
CA ALA A 193 -34.30 -7.05 12.61
C ALA A 193 -34.92 -8.46 12.56
N ASP A 194 -34.14 -9.50 12.87
CA ASP A 194 -34.62 -10.87 13.05
C ASP A 194 -33.73 -11.60 14.08
N PRO A 195 -34.24 -11.93 15.28
CA PRO A 195 -33.46 -12.59 16.32
C PRO A 195 -32.99 -14.01 15.94
N ARG A 196 -33.58 -14.62 14.90
CA ARG A 196 -33.19 -15.94 14.37
C ARG A 196 -31.94 -15.88 13.52
N ILE A 197 -31.50 -14.70 13.06
CA ILE A 197 -30.23 -14.55 12.35
C ILE A 197 -29.12 -15.05 13.27
N ARG A 198 -28.36 -16.06 12.82
CA ARG A 198 -27.21 -16.57 13.57
C ARG A 198 -26.00 -15.67 13.35
N ILE A 199 -25.42 -15.17 14.42
CA ILE A 199 -24.16 -14.43 14.45
C ILE A 199 -23.05 -15.42 14.78
N VAL A 200 -22.18 -15.67 13.80
CA VAL A 200 -21.07 -16.62 13.91
C VAL A 200 -19.76 -15.87 13.92
N VAL A 201 -18.94 -16.10 14.95
CA VAL A 201 -17.63 -15.48 15.08
C VAL A 201 -16.55 -16.43 14.60
N ALA A 202 -15.74 -16.01 13.63
CA ALA A 202 -14.52 -16.71 13.26
C ALA A 202 -13.38 -16.29 14.20
N GLU A 203 -12.62 -17.26 14.71
CA GLU A 203 -11.44 -17.00 15.55
C GLU A 203 -10.26 -17.90 15.16
N PRO A 204 -9.00 -17.50 15.42
CA PRO A 204 -7.86 -18.38 15.24
C PRO A 204 -7.98 -19.63 16.11
N ASP A 205 -7.82 -20.81 15.52
CA ASP A 205 -7.86 -22.09 16.25
C ASP A 205 -6.79 -22.19 17.35
N ASN A 206 -5.63 -21.59 17.12
CA ASN A 206 -4.50 -21.57 18.05
C ASN A 206 -4.58 -20.41 19.07
N ALA A 207 -5.54 -19.50 18.93
CA ALA A 207 -5.80 -18.42 19.88
C ALA A 207 -7.31 -18.30 20.18
N PRO A 208 -7.93 -19.33 20.79
CA PRO A 208 -9.37 -19.37 21.05
C PRO A 208 -9.70 -18.49 22.25
N LEU A 209 -9.89 -17.19 22.02
CA LEU A 209 -10.18 -16.22 23.07
C LEU A 209 -11.65 -16.29 23.50
N LEU A 210 -12.57 -16.44 22.55
CA LEU A 210 -13.99 -16.58 22.86
C LEU A 210 -14.35 -18.07 23.01
N GLY A 211 -13.84 -18.92 22.12
CA GLY A 211 -14.14 -20.35 22.12
C GLY A 211 -13.65 -21.11 23.35
N SER A 212 -12.70 -20.56 24.13
CA SER A 212 -12.28 -21.18 25.40
C SER A 212 -13.30 -21.04 26.53
N GLY A 213 -14.22 -20.07 26.44
CA GLY A 213 -15.12 -19.70 27.54
C GLY A 213 -14.41 -19.05 28.75
N GLU A 214 -13.10 -18.78 28.67
CA GLU A 214 -12.35 -18.14 29.74
C GLU A 214 -12.57 -16.61 29.71
N ALA A 215 -12.80 -16.00 30.87
CA ALA A 215 -12.99 -14.55 30.95
C ALA A 215 -11.66 -13.81 30.76
N GLN A 216 -11.71 -12.59 30.20
CA GLN A 216 -10.54 -11.74 30.03
C GLN A 216 -9.97 -11.29 31.38
N PRO A 217 -8.72 -11.66 31.73
CA PRO A 217 -8.07 -11.13 32.93
C PRO A 217 -7.75 -9.63 32.77
N ALA A 218 -7.82 -8.89 33.89
CA ALA A 218 -7.56 -7.45 33.90
C ALA A 218 -6.08 -7.13 33.71
N GLY A 219 -5.77 -6.24 32.78
CA GLY A 219 -4.42 -5.66 32.60
C GLY A 219 -3.33 -6.60 32.07
N VAL A 220 -3.68 -7.83 31.67
CA VAL A 220 -2.72 -8.82 31.15
C VAL A 220 -3.27 -9.54 29.91
N SER A 221 -2.38 -10.12 29.12
CA SER A 221 -2.76 -10.93 27.95
C SER A 221 -3.64 -12.12 28.34
N HIS A 222 -4.59 -12.47 27.48
CA HIS A 222 -5.45 -13.63 27.62
C HIS A 222 -4.62 -14.93 27.63
N PRO A 223 -4.84 -15.88 28.55
CA PRO A 223 -4.02 -17.09 28.70
C PRO A 223 -4.03 -17.99 27.46
N ARG A 224 -5.12 -17.96 26.68
CA ARG A 224 -5.28 -18.70 25.44
C ARG A 224 -4.72 -18.00 24.20
N PHE A 225 -4.21 -16.77 24.32
CA PHE A 225 -3.62 -16.10 23.17
C PHE A 225 -2.31 -16.79 22.75
N ARG A 226 -2.18 -17.03 21.44
CA ARG A 226 -0.92 -17.35 20.78
C ARG A 226 -0.81 -16.50 19.51
N PRO A 227 0.42 -16.13 19.08
CA PRO A 227 0.60 -15.46 17.80
C PRO A 227 -0.03 -16.25 16.64
N HIS A 228 -0.66 -15.56 15.69
CA HIS A 228 -1.40 -16.18 14.59
C HIS A 228 -1.30 -15.36 13.29
N LEU A 229 -1.71 -15.96 12.17
CA LEU A 229 -1.57 -15.38 10.83
C LEU A 229 -2.64 -14.33 10.47
N MET A 230 -3.80 -14.35 11.13
CA MET A 230 -4.95 -13.47 10.84
C MET A 230 -4.71 -12.02 11.31
N GLN A 231 -3.80 -11.31 10.65
CA GLN A 231 -3.44 -9.93 10.97
C GLN A 231 -4.70 -9.03 10.95
N GLY A 232 -4.89 -8.25 12.02
CA GLY A 232 -6.05 -7.38 12.21
C GLY A 232 -7.14 -7.96 13.11
N TRP A 233 -7.05 -9.24 13.48
CA TRP A 233 -7.95 -9.91 14.43
C TRP A 233 -7.30 -10.21 15.77
N SER A 234 -8.16 -10.62 16.72
CA SER A 234 -7.83 -11.30 17.98
C SER A 234 -6.54 -10.79 18.60
N PRO A 235 -6.53 -9.53 19.11
CA PRO A 235 -5.39 -9.06 19.89
C PRO A 235 -5.19 -10.00 21.09
N ASP A 236 -4.15 -9.76 21.87
CA ASP A 236 -3.85 -10.60 23.03
C ASP A 236 -4.85 -10.42 24.20
N PHE A 237 -6.01 -9.81 23.97
CA PHE A 237 -7.10 -9.65 24.91
C PHE A 237 -8.47 -9.62 24.21
N ILE A 238 -9.56 -9.88 24.94
CA ILE A 238 -10.92 -9.65 24.46
C ILE A 238 -11.26 -8.16 24.68
N SER A 239 -11.47 -7.40 23.61
CA SER A 239 -11.75 -5.96 23.71
C SER A 239 -13.06 -5.66 24.46
N PRO A 240 -13.18 -4.50 25.14
CA PRO A 240 -14.44 -4.10 25.78
C PRO A 240 -15.67 -4.16 24.86
N LEU A 241 -15.55 -3.72 23.60
CA LEU A 241 -16.66 -3.82 22.64
C LEU A 241 -17.04 -5.28 22.33
N THR A 242 -16.06 -6.19 22.23
CA THR A 242 -16.32 -7.63 22.04
C THR A 242 -16.97 -8.24 23.28
N GLN A 243 -16.45 -7.93 24.47
CA GLN A 243 -17.01 -8.40 25.75
C GLN A 243 -18.49 -7.97 25.90
N GLN A 244 -18.80 -6.72 25.55
CA GLN A 244 -20.18 -6.21 25.58
C GLN A 244 -21.10 -6.94 24.60
N ALA A 245 -20.63 -7.28 23.39
CA ALA A 245 -21.42 -8.06 22.43
C ALA A 245 -21.72 -9.47 22.96
N VAL A 246 -20.72 -10.14 23.54
CA VAL A 246 -20.89 -11.48 24.13
C VAL A 246 -21.82 -11.42 25.34
N ALA A 247 -21.61 -10.48 26.26
CA ALA A 247 -22.45 -10.32 27.46
C ALA A 247 -23.91 -9.99 27.13
N ALA A 248 -24.16 -9.33 25.99
CA ALA A 248 -25.50 -9.05 25.49
C ALA A 248 -26.13 -10.24 24.73
N GLY A 249 -25.50 -11.42 24.72
CA GLY A 249 -26.02 -12.61 24.05
C GLY A 249 -26.08 -12.48 22.52
N MET A 250 -25.22 -11.65 21.93
CA MET A 250 -25.25 -11.39 20.48
C MET A 250 -24.54 -12.44 19.64
N VAL A 251 -23.69 -13.29 20.23
CA VAL A 251 -22.88 -14.30 19.53
C VAL A 251 -23.53 -15.67 19.74
N ASP A 252 -23.91 -16.33 18.64
CA ASP A 252 -24.57 -17.65 18.69
C ASP A 252 -23.58 -18.81 18.53
N ASP A 253 -22.45 -18.59 17.87
CA ASP A 253 -21.46 -19.63 17.56
C ASP A 253 -20.06 -19.04 17.38
N VAL A 254 -19.04 -19.85 17.65
CA VAL A 254 -17.64 -19.50 17.45
C VAL A 254 -16.98 -20.63 16.66
N VAL A 255 -16.46 -20.30 15.47
CA VAL A 255 -15.81 -21.27 14.57
C VAL A 255 -14.30 -21.04 14.61
N PRO A 256 -13.51 -22.02 15.11
CA PRO A 256 -12.06 -21.95 15.03
C PRO A 256 -11.60 -22.13 13.58
N VAL A 257 -10.62 -21.34 13.17
CA VAL A 257 -10.09 -21.32 11.81
C VAL A 257 -8.58 -21.47 11.85
N ALA A 258 -8.09 -22.50 11.17
CA ALA A 258 -6.67 -22.74 10.97
C ALA A 258 -6.06 -21.68 10.03
N GLY A 259 -4.84 -21.24 10.35
CA GLY A 259 -4.18 -20.17 9.61
C GLY A 259 -3.88 -20.51 8.14
N ASP A 260 -3.53 -21.76 7.86
CA ASP A 260 -3.29 -22.28 6.51
C ASP A 260 -4.57 -22.26 5.65
N GLU A 261 -5.72 -22.61 6.24
CA GLU A 261 -7.02 -22.56 5.58
C GLU A 261 -7.41 -21.11 5.25
N ALA A 262 -7.12 -20.16 6.15
CA ALA A 262 -7.32 -18.73 5.87
C ALA A 262 -6.45 -18.25 4.70
N LEU A 263 -5.17 -18.63 4.63
CA LEU A 263 -4.28 -18.30 3.50
C LEU A 263 -4.79 -18.93 2.20
N ARG A 264 -5.17 -20.21 2.22
CA ARG A 264 -5.68 -20.94 1.05
C ARG A 264 -6.93 -20.26 0.50
N LEU A 265 -7.91 -19.97 1.33
CA LEU A 265 -9.17 -19.37 0.88
C LEU A 265 -9.03 -17.91 0.43
N ALA A 266 -8.11 -17.14 1.02
CA ALA A 266 -7.79 -15.80 0.49
C ALA A 266 -7.20 -15.88 -0.93
N ARG A 267 -6.30 -16.84 -1.20
CA ARG A 267 -5.76 -17.08 -2.56
C ARG A 267 -6.83 -17.59 -3.52
N GLU A 268 -7.72 -18.46 -3.05
CA GLU A 268 -8.80 -18.98 -3.89
C GLU A 268 -9.87 -17.95 -4.21
N LEU A 269 -10.18 -17.01 -3.31
CA LEU A 269 -11.02 -15.86 -3.62
C LEU A 269 -10.46 -15.08 -4.81
N ALA A 270 -9.15 -14.83 -4.85
CA ALA A 270 -8.52 -14.14 -5.97
C ALA A 270 -8.55 -14.99 -7.26
N ARG A 271 -8.17 -16.27 -7.18
CA ARG A 271 -8.00 -17.13 -8.37
C ARG A 271 -9.31 -17.68 -8.94
N LYS A 272 -10.34 -17.87 -8.12
CA LYS A 272 -11.61 -18.50 -8.53
C LYS A 272 -12.78 -17.52 -8.60
N GLU A 273 -12.78 -16.47 -7.78
CA GLU A 273 -13.87 -15.48 -7.73
C GLU A 273 -13.43 -14.09 -8.23
N GLY A 274 -12.13 -13.87 -8.46
CA GLY A 274 -11.60 -12.56 -8.86
C GLY A 274 -11.61 -11.52 -7.73
N ILE A 275 -11.69 -11.95 -6.47
CA ILE A 275 -11.78 -11.08 -5.29
C ILE A 275 -10.45 -11.07 -4.54
N PHE A 276 -9.71 -9.96 -4.61
CA PHE A 276 -8.37 -9.87 -4.02
C PHE A 276 -8.38 -9.22 -2.63
N VAL A 277 -8.18 -10.03 -1.59
CA VAL A 277 -8.40 -9.66 -0.18
C VAL A 277 -7.33 -10.22 0.76
N GLY A 278 -7.30 -9.70 1.99
CA GLY A 278 -6.35 -10.10 3.02
C GLY A 278 -6.64 -11.45 3.70
N ILE A 279 -5.74 -11.84 4.61
CA ILE A 279 -5.80 -13.13 5.33
C ILE A 279 -7.08 -13.26 6.17
N SER A 280 -7.51 -12.17 6.82
CA SER A 280 -8.71 -12.17 7.67
C SER A 280 -10.00 -12.41 6.87
N ALA A 281 -10.02 -12.04 5.59
CA ALA A 281 -11.13 -12.32 4.67
C ALA A 281 -11.19 -13.80 4.27
N GLY A 282 -10.04 -14.44 4.10
CA GLY A 282 -9.97 -15.90 3.95
C GLY A 282 -10.49 -16.62 5.19
N ALA A 283 -10.16 -16.11 6.39
CA ALA A 283 -10.62 -16.70 7.65
C ALA A 283 -12.14 -16.60 7.87
N THR A 284 -12.75 -15.45 7.58
CA THR A 284 -14.23 -15.32 7.61
C THR A 284 -14.89 -16.23 6.60
N LEU A 285 -14.30 -16.39 5.41
CA LEU A 285 -14.83 -17.29 4.41
C LEU A 285 -14.74 -18.74 4.87
N ALA A 286 -13.64 -19.15 5.51
CA ALA A 286 -13.50 -20.49 6.06
C ALA A 286 -14.65 -20.84 7.01
N ALA A 287 -14.93 -19.95 7.97
CA ALA A 287 -16.04 -20.11 8.90
C ALA A 287 -17.40 -20.09 8.18
N ALA A 288 -17.59 -19.20 7.20
CA ALA A 288 -18.84 -19.13 6.43
C ALA A 288 -19.10 -20.39 5.60
N LEU A 289 -18.05 -20.99 5.01
CA LEU A 289 -18.15 -22.25 4.29
C LEU A 289 -18.46 -23.42 5.23
N GLU A 290 -17.94 -23.42 6.46
CA GLU A 290 -18.29 -24.43 7.46
C GLU A 290 -19.77 -24.32 7.87
N VAL A 291 -20.27 -23.11 8.07
CA VAL A 291 -21.71 -22.87 8.32
C VAL A 291 -22.52 -23.31 7.09
N ALA A 292 -22.08 -22.99 5.87
CA ALA A 292 -22.77 -23.33 4.64
C ALA A 292 -22.89 -24.84 4.41
N ARG A 293 -21.85 -25.62 4.71
CA ARG A 293 -21.88 -27.09 4.58
C ARG A 293 -22.95 -27.74 5.45
N ARG A 294 -23.29 -27.12 6.58
CA ARG A 294 -24.28 -27.62 7.54
C ARG A 294 -25.66 -26.98 7.36
N ALA A 295 -25.78 -26.01 6.47
CA ALA A 295 -27.01 -25.25 6.28
C ALA A 295 -28.00 -25.98 5.35
N PRO A 296 -29.32 -25.84 5.59
CA PRO A 296 -30.33 -26.32 4.65
C PRO A 296 -30.17 -25.69 3.25
N ALA A 297 -30.57 -26.43 2.22
CA ALA A 297 -30.59 -25.91 0.86
C ALA A 297 -31.46 -24.64 0.77
N GLY A 298 -30.99 -23.65 0.00
CA GLY A 298 -31.59 -22.32 -0.12
C GLY A 298 -31.21 -21.34 0.99
N SER A 299 -30.36 -21.72 1.95
CA SER A 299 -29.90 -20.80 3.00
C SER A 299 -29.08 -19.63 2.41
N HIS A 300 -29.11 -18.48 3.08
CA HIS A 300 -28.31 -17.31 2.73
C HIS A 300 -27.40 -16.94 3.89
N ILE A 301 -26.09 -16.89 3.62
CA ILE A 301 -25.04 -16.61 4.58
C ILE A 301 -24.28 -15.38 4.09
N VAL A 302 -24.06 -14.40 4.96
CA VAL A 302 -23.28 -13.20 4.67
C VAL A 302 -21.99 -13.24 5.47
N CYS A 303 -20.82 -13.04 4.85
CA CYS A 303 -19.57 -12.88 5.59
C CYS A 303 -18.78 -11.63 5.20
N MET A 304 -18.00 -11.11 6.15
CA MET A 304 -17.23 -9.87 5.97
C MET A 304 -15.88 -10.15 5.33
N LEU A 305 -15.47 -9.41 4.28
CA LEU A 305 -14.08 -9.41 3.78
C LEU A 305 -13.43 -8.08 4.17
N PRO A 306 -12.60 -8.03 5.22
CA PRO A 306 -12.27 -6.75 5.88
C PRO A 306 -11.38 -5.79 5.09
N ASP A 307 -10.52 -6.28 4.20
CA ASP A 307 -9.53 -5.46 3.49
C ASP A 307 -8.97 -6.07 2.21
N THR A 308 -8.26 -5.24 1.44
CA THR A 308 -7.54 -5.60 0.21
C THR A 308 -6.33 -6.49 0.47
N GLY A 309 -6.03 -7.38 -0.51
CA GLY A 309 -4.84 -8.23 -0.49
C GLY A 309 -3.53 -7.49 -0.76
N GLU A 310 -3.55 -6.27 -1.32
CA GLU A 310 -2.34 -5.52 -1.70
C GLU A 310 -1.37 -5.30 -0.53
N ARG A 311 -1.90 -5.26 0.69
CA ARG A 311 -1.14 -4.98 1.93
C ARG A 311 -0.37 -6.17 2.46
N TYR A 312 -0.50 -7.31 1.82
CA TYR A 312 -0.03 -8.61 2.30
C TYR A 312 1.10 -9.20 1.44
N GLN A 313 1.62 -8.45 0.46
CA GLN A 313 2.70 -8.89 -0.43
C GLN A 313 3.96 -9.37 0.31
N SER A 314 4.27 -8.77 1.47
CA SER A 314 5.42 -9.14 2.31
C SER A 314 5.09 -10.15 3.42
N THR A 315 3.99 -10.90 3.28
CA THR A 315 3.48 -11.82 4.33
C THR A 315 3.35 -13.24 3.79
N PRO A 316 3.13 -14.26 4.65
CA PRO A 316 2.92 -15.64 4.20
C PRO A 316 1.81 -15.83 3.16
N LEU A 317 0.88 -14.87 3.01
CA LEU A 317 -0.12 -14.92 1.94
C LEU A 317 0.49 -14.97 0.53
N PHE A 318 1.62 -14.30 0.33
CA PHE A 318 2.36 -14.24 -0.93
C PHE A 318 3.58 -15.16 -0.97
N GLU A 319 3.80 -15.95 0.08
CA GLU A 319 4.89 -16.93 0.10
C GLU A 319 4.71 -17.97 -1.03
N GLY A 320 5.79 -18.22 -1.76
CA GLY A 320 5.80 -19.08 -2.94
C GLY A 320 5.27 -18.44 -4.22
N ILE A 321 5.01 -17.13 -4.24
CA ILE A 321 4.74 -16.37 -5.46
C ILE A 321 6.06 -15.75 -5.94
N GLU A 322 6.55 -16.23 -7.07
CA GLU A 322 7.81 -15.79 -7.69
C GLU A 322 7.62 -14.46 -8.43
N ASP A 323 8.67 -13.65 -8.50
CA ASP A 323 8.73 -12.37 -9.24
C ASP A 323 9.27 -12.53 -10.67
N GLU A 324 9.89 -13.68 -10.98
CA GLU A 324 10.33 -14.10 -12.30
C GLU A 324 9.41 -15.18 -12.88
N MET A 325 9.57 -15.46 -14.18
CA MET A 325 8.82 -16.54 -14.83
C MET A 325 9.24 -17.90 -14.30
N ASN A 326 8.28 -18.69 -13.85
CA ASN A 326 8.50 -20.10 -13.51
C ASN A 326 8.70 -20.97 -14.78
N GLU A 327 8.93 -22.27 -14.59
CA GLU A 327 9.17 -23.21 -15.71
C GLU A 327 8.01 -23.27 -16.73
N GLU A 328 6.76 -23.23 -16.26
CA GLU A 328 5.58 -23.25 -17.13
C GLU A 328 5.47 -21.96 -17.94
N GLU A 329 5.75 -20.81 -17.31
CA GLU A 329 5.75 -19.50 -17.94
C GLU A 329 6.91 -19.34 -18.93
N LEU A 330 8.09 -19.89 -18.62
CA LEU A 330 9.21 -19.99 -19.54
C LEU A 330 8.86 -20.86 -20.75
N ALA A 331 8.18 -21.99 -20.55
CA ALA A 331 7.70 -22.83 -21.64
C ALA A 331 6.67 -22.09 -22.52
N LEU A 332 5.75 -21.35 -21.89
CA LEU A 332 4.80 -20.49 -22.60
C LEU A 332 5.52 -19.39 -23.39
N SER A 333 6.51 -18.72 -22.82
CA SER A 333 7.34 -17.72 -23.51
C SER A 333 8.04 -18.35 -24.74
N ARG A 334 8.64 -19.53 -24.56
CA ARG A 334 9.33 -20.30 -25.61
C ARG A 334 8.40 -20.85 -26.70
N SER A 335 7.08 -20.88 -26.46
CA SER A 335 6.09 -21.31 -27.46
C SER A 335 5.95 -20.35 -28.65
N THR A 336 6.51 -19.13 -28.56
CA THR A 336 6.53 -18.14 -29.64
C THR A 336 7.96 -17.67 -29.95
N PRO A 337 8.24 -17.08 -31.13
CA PRO A 337 9.63 -16.81 -31.56
C PRO A 337 10.23 -15.48 -31.08
N GLY A 338 9.42 -14.51 -30.64
CA GLY A 338 9.88 -13.14 -30.36
C GLY A 338 9.89 -12.77 -28.87
N CYS A 339 10.68 -11.76 -28.51
CA CYS A 339 10.68 -11.11 -27.18
C CYS A 339 10.90 -12.07 -26.00
N ARG A 340 11.88 -12.97 -26.11
CA ARG A 340 12.24 -13.94 -25.06
C ARG A 340 13.62 -13.67 -24.48
N PHE A 341 13.83 -14.05 -23.21
CA PHE A 341 15.12 -13.88 -22.53
C PHE A 341 16.23 -14.78 -23.08
N ASP A 342 15.89 -15.91 -23.71
CA ASP A 342 16.83 -16.88 -24.28
C ASP A 342 17.21 -16.56 -25.74
N VAL A 343 16.63 -15.53 -26.34
CA VAL A 343 16.96 -15.08 -27.69
C VAL A 343 17.65 -13.72 -27.57
N PRO A 344 18.82 -13.52 -28.21
CA PRO A 344 19.42 -12.20 -28.29
C PRO A 344 18.38 -11.21 -28.80
N ALA A 345 18.22 -10.08 -28.09
CA ALA A 345 17.43 -8.98 -28.62
C ALA A 345 17.87 -8.76 -30.08
N PRO A 346 16.94 -8.73 -31.05
CA PRO A 346 17.33 -8.51 -32.42
C PRO A 346 18.21 -7.28 -32.43
N ARG A 347 19.45 -7.43 -32.91
CA ARG A 347 20.33 -6.29 -33.17
C ARG A 347 19.41 -5.33 -33.93
N PRO A 348 19.17 -4.09 -33.44
CA PRO A 348 18.37 -3.14 -34.19
C PRO A 348 18.92 -3.22 -35.59
N ALA A 349 18.07 -3.66 -36.54
CA ALA A 349 18.52 -4.01 -37.89
C ALA A 349 19.46 -2.89 -38.27
N ALA A 350 20.74 -3.19 -38.57
CA ALA A 350 21.73 -2.18 -38.91
C ALA A 350 21.01 -1.30 -39.90
N VAL A 351 20.63 -0.10 -39.45
CA VAL A 351 19.46 0.62 -39.96
C VAL A 351 19.56 0.50 -41.46
N ALA A 352 18.70 -0.30 -42.10
CA ALA A 352 18.86 -0.61 -43.52
C ALA A 352 18.73 0.74 -44.22
N ALA A 353 19.88 1.36 -44.48
CA ALA A 353 20.12 2.81 -44.40
C ALA A 353 18.80 3.57 -44.35
N ALA A 354 18.18 3.69 -43.15
CA ALA A 354 16.74 3.96 -42.95
C ALA A 354 16.28 4.86 -44.06
N ALA A 355 15.68 4.27 -45.11
CA ALA A 355 15.62 4.82 -46.47
C ALA A 355 16.06 6.26 -46.47
N ALA A 356 17.40 6.50 -46.52
CA ALA A 356 18.05 7.67 -45.94
C ALA A 356 17.00 8.73 -45.66
N VAL A 357 16.50 8.82 -44.40
CA VAL A 357 15.75 10.01 -43.98
C VAL A 357 16.70 11.08 -44.45
N GLN A 358 16.38 11.68 -45.60
CA GLN A 358 17.20 12.73 -46.16
C GLN A 358 17.41 13.59 -44.97
N PRO A 359 18.66 13.89 -44.55
CA PRO A 359 18.88 14.65 -43.35
C PRO A 359 17.90 15.78 -43.49
N VAL A 360 16.83 15.76 -42.68
CA VAL A 360 15.95 16.90 -42.62
C VAL A 360 16.98 17.86 -42.13
N ALA A 361 17.41 18.74 -43.03
CA ALA A 361 18.39 19.75 -42.71
C ALA A 361 17.73 20.42 -41.53
N THR A 362 18.16 20.03 -40.32
CA THR A 362 17.60 20.56 -39.10
C THR A 362 18.17 21.93 -39.19
N ALA A 363 17.33 22.85 -39.69
CA ALA A 363 17.70 24.22 -39.91
C ALA A 363 18.47 24.63 -38.67
N TYR A 364 19.68 25.16 -38.87
CA TYR A 364 20.55 25.54 -37.79
C TYR A 364 19.74 26.42 -36.82
N ASP A 365 19.34 25.83 -35.69
CA ASP A 365 18.37 26.44 -34.80
C ASP A 365 19.13 27.36 -33.86
N VAL A 366 19.36 28.59 -34.35
CA VAL A 366 20.15 29.62 -33.68
C VAL A 366 19.65 29.86 -32.26
N GLU A 367 18.33 29.76 -32.03
CA GLU A 367 17.73 29.97 -30.72
C GLU A 367 18.01 28.81 -29.77
N ALA A 368 17.92 27.57 -30.25
CA ALA A 368 18.27 26.40 -29.45
C ALA A 368 19.78 26.34 -29.15
N GLU A 369 20.65 26.70 -30.10
CA GLU A 369 22.09 26.85 -29.88
C GLU A 369 22.38 27.93 -28.82
N ARG A 370 21.75 29.12 -28.95
CA ARG A 370 21.87 30.18 -27.93
C ARG A 370 21.35 29.74 -26.57
N CYS A 371 20.27 28.96 -26.53
CA CYS A 371 19.72 28.41 -25.30
C CYS A 371 20.69 27.41 -24.65
N LEU A 372 21.30 26.51 -25.43
CA LEU A 372 22.34 25.61 -24.95
C LEU A 372 23.49 26.39 -24.31
N GLU A 373 24.07 27.35 -25.03
CA GLU A 373 25.18 28.16 -24.53
C GLU A 373 24.80 28.95 -23.27
N ALA A 374 23.58 29.50 -23.22
CA ALA A 374 23.07 30.18 -22.04
C ALA A 374 22.91 29.24 -20.83
N CYS A 375 22.54 27.98 -21.04
CA CYS A 375 22.51 26.97 -19.99
C CYS A 375 23.92 26.60 -19.51
N LEU A 376 24.86 26.38 -20.44
CA LEU A 376 26.25 26.05 -20.12
C LEU A 376 26.98 27.16 -19.37
N ALA A 377 26.63 28.43 -19.63
CA ALA A 377 27.21 29.57 -18.93
C ALA A 377 26.72 29.74 -17.47
N GLN A 378 25.63 29.09 -17.08
CA GLN A 378 25.03 29.27 -15.74
C GLN A 378 25.73 28.48 -14.63
N ALA A 379 26.35 27.34 -14.95
CA ALA A 379 27.01 26.50 -13.97
C ALA A 379 28.17 25.72 -14.59
N PRO A 380 29.24 25.43 -13.82
CA PRO A 380 30.36 24.64 -14.30
C PRO A 380 29.99 23.18 -14.60
N VAL A 381 28.92 22.65 -14.00
CA VAL A 381 28.35 21.33 -14.31
C VAL A 381 26.90 21.53 -14.74
N VAL A 382 26.57 21.11 -15.95
CA VAL A 382 25.20 21.19 -16.49
C VAL A 382 24.80 19.82 -17.01
N MET A 383 23.64 19.34 -16.57
CA MET A 383 23.04 18.10 -17.05
C MET A 383 21.72 18.41 -17.74
N PHE A 384 21.63 18.12 -19.02
CA PHE A 384 20.36 18.05 -19.74
C PHE A 384 19.70 16.71 -19.45
N SER A 385 18.46 16.76 -18.97
CA SER A 385 17.73 15.61 -18.43
C SER A 385 16.28 15.57 -18.90
N LEU A 386 15.64 14.44 -18.63
CA LEU A 386 14.19 14.29 -18.65
C LEU A 386 13.73 13.90 -17.25
N ALA A 387 12.65 14.49 -16.77
CA ALA A 387 12.16 14.29 -15.40
C ALA A 387 11.86 12.81 -15.08
N TRP A 388 11.43 12.04 -16.09
CA TRP A 388 11.09 10.62 -15.97
C TRP A 388 12.27 9.67 -16.23
N CYS A 389 13.40 10.14 -16.78
CA CYS A 389 14.49 9.26 -17.21
C CYS A 389 15.25 8.69 -16.01
N GLU A 390 15.21 7.37 -15.82
CA GLU A 390 15.86 6.72 -14.67
C GLU A 390 17.39 6.83 -14.71
N PHE A 391 18.01 6.95 -15.89
CA PHE A 391 19.45 7.23 -16.03
C PHE A 391 19.82 8.66 -15.63
N CYS A 392 18.90 9.63 -15.80
CA CYS A 392 19.09 10.96 -15.23
C CYS A 392 19.11 10.86 -13.71
N TRP A 393 18.18 10.10 -13.12
CA TRP A 393 18.17 9.84 -11.68
C TRP A 393 19.43 9.12 -11.19
N ALA A 394 19.98 8.17 -11.95
CA ALA A 394 21.26 7.53 -11.63
C ALA A 394 22.42 8.55 -11.59
N ALA A 395 22.51 9.45 -12.58
CA ALA A 395 23.49 10.55 -12.59
C ALA A 395 23.28 11.51 -11.40
N ARG A 396 22.03 11.91 -11.11
CA ARG A 396 21.68 12.76 -9.95
C ARG A 396 22.12 12.14 -8.63
N LYS A 397 21.93 10.83 -8.44
CA LYS A 397 22.37 10.10 -7.24
C LYS A 397 23.89 10.10 -7.11
N LEU A 398 24.63 9.97 -8.22
CA LEU A 398 26.10 10.05 -8.18
C LEU A 398 26.54 11.46 -7.75
N PHE A 399 26.04 12.51 -8.41
CA PHE A 399 26.38 13.89 -8.04
C PHE A 399 26.03 14.20 -6.58
N ALA A 400 24.86 13.76 -6.10
CA ALA A 400 24.46 13.94 -4.71
C ALA A 400 25.40 13.24 -3.71
N ARG A 401 25.89 12.03 -4.04
CA ARG A 401 26.85 11.31 -3.19
C ARG A 401 28.24 11.93 -3.21
N LEU A 402 28.63 12.53 -4.33
CA LEU A 402 29.89 13.26 -4.47
C LEU A 402 29.83 14.69 -3.92
N GLY A 403 28.65 15.19 -3.54
CA GLY A 403 28.47 16.58 -3.16
C GLY A 403 28.73 17.58 -4.30
N VAL A 404 28.49 17.16 -5.54
CA VAL A 404 28.70 18.01 -6.73
C VAL A 404 27.46 18.86 -6.97
N ASP A 405 27.64 20.18 -6.97
CA ASP A 405 26.63 21.13 -7.42
C ASP A 405 26.55 21.13 -8.95
N TYR A 406 25.33 21.07 -9.50
CA TYR A 406 25.07 21.08 -10.93
C TYR A 406 23.74 21.77 -11.26
N LEU A 407 23.63 22.30 -12.48
CA LEU A 407 22.36 22.74 -13.06
C LEU A 407 21.70 21.58 -13.80
N SER A 408 20.46 21.22 -13.43
CA SER A 408 19.64 20.28 -14.20
C SER A 408 18.73 21.06 -15.15
N VAL A 409 18.88 20.82 -16.45
CA VAL A 409 17.99 21.35 -17.50
C VAL A 409 17.04 20.24 -17.91
N ASP A 410 15.85 20.23 -17.30
CA ASP A 410 14.80 19.27 -17.62
C ASP A 410 14.08 19.70 -18.92
N LEU A 411 14.44 19.06 -20.02
CA LEU A 411 13.95 19.36 -21.38
C LEU A 411 12.43 19.16 -21.53
N ASP A 412 11.83 18.35 -20.65
CA ASP A 412 10.40 18.09 -20.58
C ASP A 412 9.67 18.95 -19.53
N SER A 413 10.35 19.91 -18.88
CA SER A 413 9.71 20.84 -17.95
C SER A 413 8.88 21.90 -18.68
N PRO A 414 7.87 22.51 -18.02
CA PRO A 414 7.01 23.53 -18.65
C PRO A 414 7.79 24.70 -19.27
N VAL A 415 8.93 25.06 -18.69
CA VAL A 415 9.80 26.14 -19.20
C VAL A 415 10.36 25.81 -20.57
N TYR A 416 10.78 24.57 -20.79
CA TYR A 416 11.34 24.12 -22.06
C TYR A 416 10.29 23.54 -23.02
N GLN A 417 9.05 23.31 -22.56
CA GLN A 417 7.94 23.03 -23.47
C GLN A 417 7.46 24.28 -24.21
N ALA A 418 7.70 25.48 -23.66
CA ALA A 418 7.41 26.72 -24.36
C ALA A 418 8.20 26.79 -25.68
N ASP A 419 7.50 27.09 -26.77
CA ASP A 419 8.02 27.14 -28.14
C ASP A 419 8.79 25.87 -28.56
N ASP A 420 8.41 24.72 -27.98
CA ASP A 420 9.02 23.41 -28.18
C ASP A 420 10.54 23.40 -27.93
N MET A 421 11.06 24.30 -27.09
CA MET A 421 12.51 24.50 -26.88
C MET A 421 13.24 23.20 -26.49
N GLY A 422 12.62 22.37 -25.65
CA GLY A 422 13.16 21.07 -25.24
C GLY A 422 13.30 20.10 -26.40
N VAL A 423 12.34 20.09 -27.33
CA VAL A 423 12.40 19.29 -28.57
C VAL A 423 13.48 19.85 -29.50
N ARG A 424 13.55 21.17 -29.63
CA ARG A 424 14.50 21.91 -30.47
C ARG A 424 15.96 21.77 -29.98
N LEU A 425 16.15 21.65 -28.67
CA LEU A 425 17.47 21.40 -28.05
C LEU A 425 18.00 19.99 -28.33
N ARG A 426 17.15 18.97 -28.46
CA ARG A 426 17.61 17.57 -28.60
C ARG A 426 18.53 17.32 -29.81
N PRO A 427 18.24 17.83 -31.03
CA PRO A 427 19.17 17.72 -32.16
C PRO A 427 20.49 18.47 -31.94
N VAL A 428 20.46 19.65 -31.31
CA VAL A 428 21.65 20.45 -31.00
C VAL A 428 22.56 19.68 -30.02
N LEU A 429 21.97 19.23 -28.92
CA LEU A 429 22.56 18.37 -27.91
C LEU A 429 23.16 17.10 -28.52
N ALA A 430 22.42 16.41 -29.39
CA ALA A 430 22.91 15.22 -30.08
C ALA A 430 24.13 15.49 -30.97
N ARG A 431 24.18 16.64 -31.65
CA ARG A 431 25.38 17.05 -32.42
C ARG A 431 26.56 17.35 -31.50
N ARG A 432 26.32 17.97 -30.34
CA ARG A 432 27.37 18.40 -29.41
C ARG A 432 27.98 17.24 -28.64
N CYS A 433 27.16 16.31 -28.17
CA CYS A 433 27.59 15.14 -27.39
C CYS A 433 27.86 13.89 -28.23
N GLY A 434 27.48 13.88 -29.51
CA GLY A 434 27.62 12.73 -30.39
C GLY A 434 26.63 11.58 -30.14
N ALA A 435 25.63 11.78 -29.26
CA ALA A 435 24.62 10.78 -28.92
C ALA A 435 23.21 11.40 -28.79
N PRO A 436 22.13 10.74 -29.25
CA PRO A 436 20.77 11.28 -29.14
C PRO A 436 20.09 11.01 -27.79
N THR A 437 20.76 10.26 -26.92
CA THR A 437 20.26 9.83 -25.61
C THR A 437 20.45 10.91 -24.54
N ILE A 438 19.72 10.77 -23.44
CA ILE A 438 19.72 11.64 -22.26
C ILE A 438 19.95 10.74 -21.03
N PRO A 439 20.67 11.16 -19.97
CA PRO A 439 21.22 12.50 -19.73
C PRO A 439 22.33 12.87 -20.71
N GLN A 440 22.57 14.17 -20.88
CA GLN A 440 23.78 14.71 -21.49
C GLN A 440 24.42 15.70 -20.53
N ILE A 441 25.65 15.42 -20.15
CA ILE A 441 26.37 16.11 -19.08
C ILE A 441 27.52 16.90 -19.69
N PHE A 442 27.68 18.12 -19.21
CA PHE A 442 28.74 19.04 -19.56
C PHE A 442 29.49 19.46 -18.30
N ILE A 443 30.83 19.55 -18.40
CA ILE A 443 31.70 20.05 -17.34
C ILE A 443 32.62 21.11 -17.95
N GLY A 444 32.55 22.34 -17.45
CA GLY A 444 33.29 23.48 -18.00
C GLY A 444 32.89 23.83 -19.44
N GLY A 445 31.64 23.56 -19.82
CA GLY A 445 31.14 23.76 -21.18
C GLY A 445 31.53 22.65 -22.18
N GLU A 446 32.38 21.70 -21.80
CA GLU A 446 32.78 20.57 -22.63
C GLU A 446 31.89 19.34 -22.37
N PRO A 447 31.48 18.60 -23.43
CA PRO A 447 30.66 17.41 -23.26
C PRO A 447 31.43 16.29 -22.55
N LEU A 448 30.79 15.72 -21.53
CA LEU A 448 31.22 14.49 -20.89
C LEU A 448 30.58 13.27 -21.56
N GLY A 449 29.28 13.36 -21.87
CA GLY A 449 28.48 12.25 -22.39
C GLY A 449 27.23 11.99 -21.54
N GLY A 450 26.74 10.77 -21.54
CA GLY A 450 25.59 10.35 -20.76
C GLY A 450 25.95 9.70 -19.43
N CYS A 451 25.03 8.89 -18.90
CA CYS A 451 25.20 8.25 -17.59
C CYS A 451 26.36 7.24 -17.58
N SER A 452 26.57 6.51 -18.68
CA SER A 452 27.67 5.55 -18.80
C SER A 452 29.02 6.26 -18.76
N GLU A 453 29.19 7.30 -19.57
CA GLU A 453 30.42 8.08 -19.65
C GLU A 453 30.70 8.81 -18.33
N LEU A 454 29.67 9.26 -17.62
CA LEU A 454 29.80 9.81 -16.27
C LEU A 454 30.37 8.77 -15.29
N PHE A 455 29.86 7.54 -15.33
CA PHE A 455 30.30 6.48 -14.42
C PHE A 455 31.71 5.98 -14.77
N GLU A 456 32.02 5.84 -16.06
CA GLU A 456 33.38 5.55 -16.52
C GLU A 456 34.37 6.63 -16.09
N ALA A 457 34.00 7.91 -16.26
CA ALA A 457 34.83 9.03 -15.86
C ALA A 457 35.05 9.09 -14.33
N TRP A 458 34.08 8.63 -13.55
CA TRP A 458 34.28 8.45 -12.10
C TRP A 458 35.29 7.35 -11.81
N HIS A 459 35.15 6.18 -12.44
CA HIS A 459 36.04 5.02 -12.22
C HIS A 459 37.49 5.26 -12.66
N ASP A 460 37.71 5.97 -13.76
CA ASP A 460 39.06 6.29 -14.27
C ASP A 460 39.66 7.60 -13.67
N GLY A 461 38.92 8.21 -12.74
CA GLY A 461 39.26 9.47 -12.05
C GLY A 461 39.27 10.70 -12.94
N SER A 462 38.88 10.61 -14.22
CA SER A 462 38.83 11.75 -15.14
C SER A 462 37.73 12.75 -14.78
N LEU A 463 36.64 12.29 -14.16
CA LEU A 463 35.58 13.15 -13.63
C LEU A 463 36.15 14.10 -12.58
N GLY A 464 36.88 13.58 -11.59
CA GLY A 464 37.51 14.40 -10.55
C GLY A 464 38.49 15.43 -11.10
N ARG A 465 39.30 15.05 -12.11
CA ARG A 465 40.21 15.97 -12.80
C ARG A 465 39.45 17.11 -13.50
N ARG A 466 38.35 16.80 -14.20
CA ARG A 466 37.51 17.79 -14.89
C ARG A 466 36.81 18.73 -13.90
N LEU A 467 36.26 18.20 -12.82
CA LEU A 467 35.62 18.98 -11.75
C LEU A 467 36.62 19.95 -11.08
N ALA A 468 37.80 19.45 -10.71
CA ALA A 468 38.86 20.25 -10.11
C ALA A 468 39.34 21.37 -11.04
N ALA A 469 39.50 21.10 -12.35
CA ALA A 469 39.88 22.10 -13.34
C ALA A 469 38.84 23.24 -13.48
N CYS A 470 37.58 22.96 -13.15
CA CYS A 470 36.48 23.95 -13.17
C CYS A 470 36.22 24.57 -11.78
N GLY A 471 37.03 24.26 -10.77
CA GLY A 471 36.86 24.77 -9.41
C GLY A 471 35.63 24.20 -8.67
N VAL A 472 35.11 23.05 -9.10
CA VAL A 472 33.93 22.41 -8.49
C VAL A 472 34.36 21.54 -7.32
N ALA A 473 33.78 21.80 -6.15
CA ALA A 473 34.00 20.97 -4.96
C ALA A 473 33.33 19.60 -5.13
N PHE A 474 34.01 18.54 -4.70
CA PHE A 474 33.47 17.19 -4.66
C PHE A 474 34.23 16.34 -3.63
N ASP A 475 33.59 15.28 -3.14
CA ASP A 475 34.21 14.27 -2.29
C ASP A 475 35.01 13.27 -3.14
N ALA A 476 36.33 13.46 -3.18
CA ALA A 476 37.24 12.59 -3.91
C ALA A 476 37.48 11.23 -3.23
N GLU A 477 37.10 11.07 -1.96
CA GLU A 477 37.30 9.86 -1.16
C GLU A 477 36.04 8.99 -1.08
N ALA A 478 34.92 9.45 -1.65
CA ALA A 478 33.65 8.73 -1.65
C ALA A 478 33.79 7.34 -2.28
N ILE A 479 33.44 6.28 -1.55
CA ILE A 479 33.39 4.92 -2.10
C ILE A 479 32.00 4.67 -2.65
N ILE A 480 31.85 4.69 -3.98
CA ILE A 480 30.56 4.58 -4.66
C ILE A 480 30.56 3.41 -5.64
N ASP A 481 29.71 2.42 -5.37
CA ASP A 481 29.32 1.42 -6.36
C ASP A 481 28.27 2.02 -7.30
N THR A 482 28.68 2.30 -8.54
CA THR A 482 27.81 2.88 -9.57
C THR A 482 26.79 1.87 -10.10
N GLY A 483 27.01 0.57 -9.96
CA GLY A 483 26.04 -0.47 -10.33
C GLY A 483 24.76 -0.32 -9.53
N LEU A 484 24.88 -0.10 -8.21
CA LEU A 484 23.76 0.16 -7.29
C LEU A 484 23.01 1.48 -7.53
N LEU A 485 23.49 2.33 -8.44
CA LEU A 485 22.80 3.55 -8.84
C LEU A 485 21.82 3.36 -9.99
N LEU A 486 22.04 2.33 -10.82
CA LEU A 486 21.23 2.01 -11.98
C LEU A 486 19.86 1.43 -11.60
N PRO A 487 18.85 1.55 -12.48
CA PRO A 487 17.54 0.93 -12.31
C PRO A 487 17.63 -0.56 -12.04
N ALA A 488 16.75 -1.07 -11.16
CA ALA A 488 16.77 -2.47 -10.71
C ALA A 488 16.72 -3.49 -11.87
N TRP A 489 16.04 -3.17 -12.97
CA TRP A 489 15.90 -4.04 -14.13
C TRP A 489 17.17 -4.18 -15.00
N LEU A 490 18.20 -3.36 -14.78
CA LEU A 490 19.51 -3.45 -15.45
C LEU A 490 20.53 -4.27 -14.69
N HIS A 491 20.25 -4.62 -13.43
CA HIS A 491 21.15 -5.44 -12.65
C HIS A 491 21.21 -6.84 -13.27
N PRO A 492 22.41 -7.46 -13.36
CA PRO A 492 22.51 -8.83 -13.82
C PRO A 492 21.53 -9.70 -13.03
N ARG A 493 20.61 -10.35 -13.74
CA ARG A 493 19.75 -11.34 -13.10
C ARG A 493 20.67 -12.40 -12.51
N SER A 494 20.46 -12.70 -11.23
CA SER A 494 21.19 -13.78 -10.57
C SER A 494 21.05 -15.04 -11.44
N ALA A 495 22.18 -15.64 -11.83
CA ALA A 495 22.19 -16.90 -12.58
C ALA A 495 21.76 -18.10 -11.71
N THR A 496 21.35 -17.86 -10.47
CA THR A 496 20.76 -18.85 -9.58
C THR A 496 19.32 -18.44 -9.26
N ALA A 497 18.40 -18.90 -10.11
CA ALA A 497 17.05 -19.26 -9.75
C ALA A 497 16.87 -20.71 -10.19
#